data_AF-A0A8J3THC5-F1
#
_entry.id   AF-A0A8J3THC5-F1
#
_cell.length_a   1.000
_cell.length_b   1.000
_cell.length_c   1.000
_cell.angle_alpha   90.00
_cell.angle_beta   90.00
_cell.angle_gamma   90.00
#
_symmetry.space_group_name_H-M   'P 1'
#
loop_
_entity.id
_entity.type
_entity.pdbx_description
1 polymer ?
#
loop_
_entity_poly.entity_id
_entity_poly.type
_entity_poly.pdbx_seq_one_letter_code
_entity_poly.pdbx_strand_id
1 'polypeptide(L)'
;MRLRTDDDIYRARLVYLGPPGYTLPVQLPYAQYGLFVLLVPFYMFLHWLVTFQGPDLFPAWEIALAMVTTSLVFRYVDPDRPARMVIRTALTDWRHTREPRREQCDARFVARRVRIREDLA
;
A
#
# COMPACT_ATOMS: atom_id res chain seq x y z
N MET A 1 7.51 0.81 29.34
CA MET A 1 8.33 1.26 28.18
C MET A 1 8.20 0.18 27.11
N ARG A 2 7.57 0.47 25.96
CA ARG A 2 7.56 -0.45 24.82
C ARG A 2 8.93 -0.33 24.16
N LEU A 3 9.69 -1.41 24.14
CA LEU A 3 10.91 -1.50 23.33
C LEU A 3 10.48 -1.21 21.89
N ARG A 4 10.96 -0.10 21.34
CA ARG A 4 10.81 0.18 19.91
C ARG A 4 11.85 -0.69 19.22
N THR A 5 11.42 -1.87 18.77
CA THR A 5 12.30 -2.78 18.04
C THR A 5 12.83 -2.06 16.82
N ASP A 6 14.13 -2.14 16.58
CA ASP A 6 14.84 -1.52 15.44
C ASP A 6 14.51 -2.18 14.08
N ASP A 7 13.41 -2.94 14.05
CA ASP A 7 12.85 -3.58 12.86
C ASP A 7 12.41 -2.54 11.81
N ASP A 8 12.22 -1.27 12.20
CA ASP A 8 11.95 -0.17 11.27
C ASP A 8 13.12 0.03 10.28
N ILE A 9 14.38 -0.25 10.68
CA ILE A 9 15.57 -0.20 9.81
C ILE A 9 15.65 -1.43 8.88
N TYR A 10 15.22 -2.60 9.37
CA TYR A 10 15.24 -3.85 8.60
C TYR A 10 13.96 -4.10 7.78
N ARG A 11 12.89 -3.33 8.01
CA ARG A 11 11.79 -3.20 7.06
C ARG A 11 12.35 -2.57 5.82
N ALA A 12 12.76 -3.42 4.89
CA ALA A 12 13.36 -3.08 3.62
C ALA A 12 12.45 -2.11 2.85
N ARG A 13 12.58 -0.83 3.16
CA ARG A 13 12.28 0.25 2.24
C ARG A 13 13.32 0.05 1.17
N LEU A 14 12.97 -0.71 0.14
CA LEU A 14 13.69 -0.79 -1.13
C LEU A 14 13.63 0.63 -1.70
N VAL A 15 14.45 1.52 -1.14
CA VAL A 15 14.63 2.90 -1.53
C VAL A 15 15.56 2.85 -2.72
N TYR A 16 15.15 3.46 -3.82
CA TYR A 16 16.03 3.59 -4.96
C TYR A 16 17.13 4.58 -4.59
N LEU A 17 18.35 4.09 -4.36
CA LEU A 17 19.53 4.94 -4.10
C LEU A 17 20.07 5.60 -5.38
N GLY A 18 19.51 5.27 -6.55
CA GLY A 18 20.02 5.69 -7.85
C GLY A 18 21.06 4.72 -8.42
N PRO A 19 21.55 4.97 -9.65
CA PRO A 19 22.67 4.24 -10.24
C PRO A 19 23.93 4.37 -9.35
N PRO A 20 24.85 3.39 -9.35
CA PRO A 20 26.08 3.48 -8.58
C PRO A 20 26.85 4.78 -8.91
N GLY A 21 27.00 5.64 -7.91
CA GLY A 21 27.65 6.96 -8.05
C GLY A 21 26.70 8.16 -8.19
N TYR A 22 25.38 7.97 -8.25
CA TYR A 22 24.40 9.06 -8.32
C TYR A 22 23.34 8.93 -7.24
N THR A 23 23.25 9.92 -6.36
CA THR A 23 22.11 10.09 -5.46
C THR A 23 21.05 10.93 -6.16
N LEU A 24 19.85 10.38 -6.35
CA LEU A 24 18.72 11.19 -6.82
C LEU A 24 18.31 12.20 -5.75
N PRO A 25 17.85 13.41 -6.13
CA PRO A 25 17.45 14.45 -5.18
C PRO A 25 16.23 14.05 -4.33
N VAL A 26 15.49 13.02 -4.74
CA VAL A 26 14.34 12.48 -4.02
C VAL A 26 14.51 10.98 -3.84
N GLN A 27 14.44 10.51 -2.60
CA GLN A 27 14.55 9.10 -2.24
C GLN A 27 13.15 8.49 -2.16
N LEU A 28 12.68 7.86 -3.24
CA LEU A 28 11.39 7.18 -3.30
C LEU A 28 11.59 5.65 -3.34
N PRO A 29 10.69 4.85 -2.74
CA PRO A 29 10.67 3.40 -2.90
C PRO A 29 10.62 2.98 -4.39
N TYR A 30 11.28 1.89 -4.77
CA TYR A 30 11.25 1.34 -6.14
C TYR A 30 9.83 1.18 -6.68
N ALA A 31 8.89 0.80 -5.82
CA ALA A 31 7.49 0.64 -6.19
C ALA A 31 6.83 1.96 -6.63
N GLN A 32 7.22 3.11 -6.06
CA GLN A 32 6.69 4.43 -6.43
C GLN A 32 7.16 4.84 -7.82
N TYR A 33 8.45 4.64 -8.13
CA TYR A 33 8.97 4.86 -9.47
C TYR A 33 8.30 3.95 -10.51
N GLY A 34 8.16 2.66 -10.19
CA GLY A 34 7.51 1.70 -11.09
C GLY A 34 6.05 2.07 -11.38
N LEU A 35 5.29 2.45 -10.34
CA LEU A 35 3.90 2.86 -10.52
C LEU A 35 3.79 4.16 -11.34
N PHE A 36 4.65 5.14 -11.06
CA PHE A 36 4.66 6.41 -11.79
C PHE A 36 4.97 6.21 -13.28
N VAL A 37 6.02 5.45 -13.60
CA VAL A 37 6.41 5.12 -14.99
C VAL A 37 5.30 4.34 -15.72
N LEU A 38 4.48 3.56 -15.02
CA LEU A 38 3.34 2.86 -15.59
C LEU A 38 2.12 3.79 -15.78
N LEU A 39 1.88 4.70 -14.84
CA LEU A 39 0.72 5.58 -14.88
C LEU A 39 0.82 6.67 -15.95
N VAL A 40 2.01 7.21 -16.23
CA VAL A 40 2.20 8.21 -17.29
C VAL A 40 1.69 7.72 -18.66
N PRO A 41 2.17 6.59 -19.23
CA PRO A 41 1.67 6.10 -20.51
C PRO A 41 0.21 5.63 -20.41
N PHE A 42 -0.25 5.16 -19.25
CA PHE A 42 -1.67 4.84 -19.03
C PHE A 42 -2.57 6.07 -19.19
N TYR A 43 -2.20 7.20 -18.59
CA TYR A 43 -2.96 8.45 -18.74
C TYR A 43 -2.86 9.03 -20.14
N MET A 44 -1.70 8.94 -20.80
CA MET A 44 -1.56 9.34 -22.20
C MET A 44 -2.46 8.49 -23.12
N PHE A 45 -2.55 7.18 -22.87
CA PHE A 45 -3.44 6.30 -23.62
C PHE A 45 -4.92 6.63 -23.36
N LEU A 46 -5.29 6.91 -22.10
CA LEU A 46 -6.64 7.31 -21.74
C LEU A 46 -7.02 8.65 -22.37
N HIS A 47 -6.09 9.61 -22.40
CA HIS A 47 -6.25 10.88 -23.10
C HIS A 47 -6.51 10.65 -24.59
N TRP A 48 -5.65 9.86 -25.23
CA TRP A 48 -5.79 9.51 -26.64
C TRP A 48 -7.14 8.85 -26.94
N LEU A 49 -7.64 7.99 -26.05
CA LEU A 49 -8.94 7.34 -26.22
C LEU A 49 -10.13 8.32 -26.16
N VAL A 50 -10.03 9.38 -25.35
CA VAL A 50 -11.08 10.39 -25.20
C VAL A 50 -11.04 11.40 -26.34
N THR A 51 -9.84 11.85 -26.71
CA THR A 51 -9.66 12.98 -27.62
C THR A 51 -9.44 12.53 -29.08
N PHE A 52 -9.03 11.28 -29.30
CA PHE A 52 -8.58 10.74 -30.61
C PHE A 52 -7.46 11.58 -31.28
N GLN A 53 -6.81 12.45 -30.52
CA GLN A 53 -5.70 13.30 -30.95
C GLN A 53 -4.37 12.65 -30.56
N GLY A 54 -3.33 12.87 -31.37
CA GLY A 54 -1.99 12.37 -31.11
C GLY A 54 -1.41 12.91 -29.78
N PRO A 55 -0.36 12.25 -29.24
CA PRO A 55 0.25 12.67 -27.98
C PRO A 55 0.84 14.08 -28.10
N ASP A 56 0.56 14.91 -27.09
CA ASP A 56 1.14 16.25 -26.99
C ASP A 56 2.66 16.18 -26.76
N LEU A 57 3.36 17.23 -27.22
CA LEU A 57 4.81 17.35 -27.04
C LEU A 57 5.22 17.39 -25.55
N PHE A 58 4.32 17.88 -24.68
CA PHE A 58 4.54 17.97 -23.25
C PHE A 58 3.27 17.58 -22.48
N PRO A 59 3.09 16.30 -22.12
CA PRO A 59 1.91 15.78 -21.43
C PRO A 59 1.91 16.17 -19.94
N ALA A 60 1.79 17.48 -19.66
CA ALA A 60 1.90 18.04 -18.32
C ALA A 60 0.79 17.53 -17.38
N TRP A 61 -0.43 17.40 -17.91
CA TRP A 61 -1.59 17.04 -17.09
C TRP A 61 -1.62 15.54 -16.79
N GLU A 62 -1.16 14.70 -17.72
CA GLU A 62 -1.01 13.26 -17.52
C GLU A 62 0.07 12.96 -16.48
N ILE A 63 1.18 13.71 -16.52
CA ILE A 63 2.23 13.64 -15.50
C ILE A 63 1.68 14.07 -14.14
N ALA A 64 0.95 15.19 -14.08
CA ALA A 64 0.36 15.67 -12.83
C ALA A 64 -0.63 14.64 -12.24
N LEU A 65 -1.49 14.04 -13.06
CA LEU A 65 -2.38 12.97 -12.63
C LEU A 65 -1.63 11.73 -12.18
N ALA A 66 -0.62 11.27 -12.93
CA ALA A 66 0.23 10.17 -12.52
C ALA A 66 0.86 10.43 -11.14
N MET A 67 1.30 11.66 -10.89
CA MET A 67 1.91 12.07 -9.61
C MET A 67 0.89 12.02 -8.46
N VAL A 68 -0.31 12.60 -8.66
CA VAL A 68 -1.39 12.60 -7.66
C VAL A 68 -1.87 11.18 -7.37
N THR A 69 -2.11 10.38 -8.41
CA THR A 69 -2.59 9.00 -8.27
C THR A 69 -1.54 8.12 -7.61
N THR A 70 -0.26 8.27 -7.96
CA THR A 70 0.84 7.58 -7.27
C THR A 70 0.85 7.96 -5.79
N SER A 71 0.75 9.24 -5.46
CA SER A 71 0.70 9.70 -4.07
C SER A 71 -0.48 9.10 -3.30
N LEU A 72 -1.68 9.08 -3.91
CA LEU A 72 -2.88 8.51 -3.30
C LEU A 72 -2.76 6.99 -3.09
N VAL A 73 -2.27 6.25 -4.07
CA VAL A 73 -2.09 4.79 -3.96
C VAL A 73 -1.16 4.45 -2.81
N PHE A 74 -0.05 5.16 -2.67
CA PHE A 74 0.91 4.92 -1.60
C PHE A 74 0.48 5.44 -0.22
N ARG A 75 -0.64 6.17 -0.09
CA ARG A 75 -1.28 6.37 1.23
C ARG A 75 -1.93 5.10 1.77
N TYR A 76 -2.30 4.18 0.89
CA TYR A 76 -2.98 2.93 1.25
C TYR A 76 -2.10 1.68 1.07
N VAL A 77 -1.05 1.79 0.26
CA VAL A 77 -0.11 0.71 -0.02
C VAL A 77 1.18 0.93 0.76
N ASP A 78 1.31 0.18 1.85
CA ASP A 78 2.55 0.07 2.62
C ASP A 78 3.25 -1.26 2.32
N PRO A 79 4.59 -1.39 2.51
CA PRO A 79 5.30 -2.66 2.39
C PRO A 79 4.69 -3.78 3.24
N ASP A 80 4.16 -3.41 4.39
CA ASP A 80 3.45 -4.27 5.34
C ASP A 80 2.05 -4.69 4.91
N ARG A 81 1.45 -3.91 4.01
CA ARG A 81 0.13 -4.14 3.44
C ARG A 81 0.26 -4.04 1.93
N PRO A 82 0.91 -5.02 1.28
CA PRO A 82 1.19 -4.97 -0.14
C PRO A 82 -0.10 -4.73 -0.90
N ALA A 83 -0.04 -3.96 -1.99
CA ALA A 83 -1.20 -3.56 -2.79
C ALA A 83 -2.12 -4.74 -3.13
N ARG A 84 -1.53 -5.93 -3.35
CA ARG A 84 -2.25 -7.17 -3.58
C ARG A 84 -3.18 -7.57 -2.44
N MET A 85 -2.75 -7.42 -1.19
CA MET A 85 -3.60 -7.70 -0.02
C MET A 85 -4.70 -6.66 0.12
N VAL A 86 -4.41 -5.37 -0.10
CA VAL A 86 -5.43 -4.31 -0.06
C VAL A 86 -6.49 -4.51 -1.15
N ILE A 87 -6.06 -4.76 -2.40
CA ILE A 87 -6.96 -5.04 -3.53
C ILE A 87 -7.75 -6.33 -3.30
N ARG A 88 -7.09 -7.40 -2.82
CA ARG A 88 -7.78 -8.67 -2.52
C ARG A 88 -8.81 -8.46 -1.42
N THR A 89 -8.49 -7.76 -0.35
CA THR A 89 -9.42 -7.44 0.73
C THR A 89 -10.57 -6.58 0.21
N ALA A 90 -10.31 -5.51 -0.55
CA ALA A 90 -11.36 -4.68 -1.13
C ALA A 90 -12.26 -5.46 -2.11
N LEU A 91 -11.69 -6.34 -2.94
CA LEU A 91 -12.45 -7.19 -3.85
C LEU A 91 -13.25 -8.25 -3.11
N THR A 92 -12.69 -8.80 -2.04
CA THR A 92 -13.36 -9.77 -1.17
C THR A 92 -14.49 -9.10 -0.43
N ASP A 93 -14.28 -7.91 0.11
CA ASP A 93 -15.28 -7.08 0.80
C ASP A 93 -16.42 -6.69 -0.15
N TRP A 94 -16.10 -6.20 -1.36
CA TRP A 94 -17.09 -5.95 -2.42
C TRP A 94 -17.92 -7.20 -2.71
N ARG A 95 -17.26 -8.35 -2.95
CA ARG A 95 -17.97 -9.61 -3.26
C ARG A 95 -18.81 -10.14 -2.09
N HIS A 96 -18.33 -9.97 -0.85
CA HIS A 96 -19.00 -10.45 0.37
C HIS A 96 -20.03 -9.48 0.96
N THR A 97 -20.17 -8.25 0.45
CA THR A 97 -21.22 -7.31 0.91
C THR A 97 -22.65 -7.85 0.68
N ARG A 98 -22.81 -8.96 -0.06
CA ARG A 98 -24.12 -9.59 -0.32
C ARG A 98 -24.54 -10.65 0.70
N GLU A 99 -23.67 -11.05 1.64
CA GLU A 99 -24.08 -11.97 2.70
C GLU A 99 -24.33 -11.18 4.00
N PRO A 100 -25.51 -11.32 4.64
CA PRO A 100 -25.75 -10.71 5.92
C PRO A 100 -24.74 -11.27 6.92
N ARG A 101 -23.80 -10.41 7.32
CA ARG A 101 -22.78 -10.70 8.32
C ARG A 101 -23.48 -11.02 9.64
N ARG A 102 -23.79 -12.30 9.86
CA ARG A 102 -24.05 -12.79 11.22
C ARG A 102 -22.73 -12.68 11.94
N GLU A 103 -22.61 -11.65 12.79
CA GLU A 103 -21.56 -11.62 13.80
C GLU A 103 -21.70 -12.89 14.63
N GLN A 104 -20.83 -13.86 14.36
CA GLN A 104 -20.70 -15.03 15.21
C GLN A 104 -19.96 -14.54 16.44
N CYS A 105 -20.71 -14.09 17.44
CA CYS A 105 -20.20 -13.90 18.78
C CYS A 105 -19.64 -15.24 19.24
N ASP A 106 -18.32 -15.39 19.18
CA ASP A 106 -17.65 -16.52 19.82
C ASP A 106 -18.10 -16.59 21.27
N ALA A 107 -18.37 -17.80 21.74
CA ALA A 107 -18.86 -18.04 23.08
C ALA A 107 -17.90 -17.36 24.08
N ARG A 108 -18.45 -16.49 24.94
CA ARG A 108 -17.70 -15.84 26.02
C ARG A 108 -16.96 -16.92 26.80
N PHE A 109 -15.64 -16.98 26.65
CA PHE A 109 -14.80 -17.80 27.50
C PHE A 109 -14.80 -17.20 28.90
N VAL A 110 -15.66 -17.72 29.77
CA VAL A 110 -15.66 -17.41 31.20
C VAL A 110 -14.64 -18.32 31.87
N ALA A 111 -13.59 -17.74 32.43
CA ALA A 111 -12.62 -18.49 33.22
C ALA A 111 -13.33 -19.09 34.45
N ARG A 112 -13.62 -20.40 34.40
CA ARG A 112 -14.31 -21.10 35.50
C ARG A 112 -13.43 -21.23 36.75
N ARG A 113 -12.09 -21.23 36.59
CA ARG A 113 -11.16 -21.40 37.71
C ARG A 113 -9.79 -20.81 37.36
N VAL A 114 -9.33 -19.86 38.17
CA VAL A 114 -7.95 -19.37 38.15
C VAL A 114 -7.23 -20.07 39.30
N ARG A 115 -6.13 -20.78 39.01
CA ARG A 115 -5.22 -21.30 40.04
C ARG A 115 -3.96 -20.46 40.00
N ILE A 116 -3.69 -19.75 41.09
CA ILE A 116 -2.44 -19.05 41.29
C ILE A 116 -1.52 -20.03 42.01
N ARG A 117 -0.37 -20.32 41.41
CA ARG A 117 0.67 -21.14 42.04
C ARG A 117 1.62 -20.18 42.74
N GLU A 118 1.52 -20.11 44.05
CA GLU A 118 2.49 -19.42 44.89
C GLU A 118 3.63 -20.40 45.17
N ASP A 119 4.64 -20.40 44.31
CA ASP A 119 5.93 -21.01 44.63
C ASP A 119 7.01 -19.98 44.30
N LEU A 120 7.58 -19.39 45.36
CA LEU A 120 8.98 -18.97 45.53
C LEU A 120 9.04 -18.05 46.76
N ALA A 121 9.13 -18.69 47.94
CA ALA A 121 9.64 -18.09 49.16
C ALA A 121 11.10 -18.54 49.33
#